data_AF-A0A976M3I6-F1
#
_entry.id   AF-A0A976M3I6-F1
#
_cell.length_a   1.000
_cell.length_b   1.000
_cell.length_c   1.000
_cell.angle_alpha   90.00
_cell.angle_beta   90.00
_cell.angle_gamma   90.00
#
_symmetry.space_group_name_H-M   'P 1'
#
loop_
_entity.id
_entity.type
_entity.pdbx_description
1 polymer ?
#
loop_
_entity_poly.entity_id
_entity_poly.type
_entity_poly.pdbx_seq_one_letter_code
_entity_poly.pdbx_strand_id
1 'polypeptide(L)'
;MSLNGYCKSVDSISYGFDRNFTQGVSFAVMRHLSYSAPSVHKTKVTWDDHEDISELLFEKHKTLNPLSLRFTDLHEMVKEVVKSNYSIDISGDCSEGALERIQMSWLELYEQD
;
A
#
# COMPACT_ATOMS: atom_id res chain seq x y z
N MET A 1 -33.78 -44.26 3.52
CA MET A 1 -32.37 -44.68 3.34
C MET A 1 -31.87 -43.98 2.08
N SER A 2 -31.07 -42.92 2.17
CA SER A 2 -29.65 -42.84 2.58
C SER A 2 -28.69 -43.51 1.59
N LEU A 3 -27.57 -42.79 1.35
CA LEU A 3 -26.33 -43.17 0.63
C LEU A 3 -26.38 -42.90 -0.90
N ASN A 4 -25.41 -42.27 -1.56
CA ASN A 4 -24.08 -41.76 -1.20
C ASN A 4 -23.50 -40.94 -2.38
N GLY A 5 -22.57 -40.04 -2.06
CA GLY A 5 -21.35 -39.82 -2.87
C GLY A 5 -21.35 -38.59 -3.79
N TYR A 6 -20.72 -37.48 -3.40
CA TYR A 6 -19.29 -37.12 -3.51
C TYR A 6 -18.88 -36.48 -4.85
N CYS A 7 -18.40 -35.23 -4.71
CA CYS A 7 -17.31 -34.54 -5.42
C CYS A 7 -17.10 -34.81 -6.93
N LYS A 8 -17.20 -33.75 -7.75
CA LYS A 8 -16.45 -33.67 -9.01
C LYS A 8 -15.43 -32.55 -8.93
N SER A 9 -14.17 -32.98 -8.86
CA SER A 9 -12.97 -32.20 -9.10
C SER A 9 -12.32 -32.74 -10.37
N VAL A 10 -11.70 -31.81 -11.10
CA VAL A 10 -10.72 -31.94 -12.20
C VAL A 10 -11.21 -32.42 -13.57
N ASP A 11 -10.97 -31.56 -14.57
CA ASP A 11 -10.43 -31.87 -15.89
C ASP A 11 -9.72 -30.57 -16.35
N SER A 12 -8.47 -30.36 -15.94
CA SER A 12 -7.25 -30.71 -16.68
C SER A 12 -7.14 -30.05 -18.06
N ILE A 13 -6.47 -28.89 -18.06
CA ILE A 13 -5.37 -28.46 -18.95
C ILE A 13 -5.44 -28.92 -20.42
N SER A 14 -5.53 -27.98 -21.35
CA SER A 14 -4.61 -27.89 -22.50
C SER A 14 -4.89 -26.64 -23.33
N TYR A 15 -4.02 -25.64 -23.25
CA TYR A 15 -3.89 -24.68 -24.35
C TYR A 15 -2.45 -24.66 -24.81
N GLY A 16 -2.28 -25.21 -26.02
CA GLY A 16 -1.03 -25.35 -26.72
C GLY A 16 -0.40 -24.00 -27.05
N PHE A 17 0.91 -24.03 -26.95
CA PHE A 17 1.88 -23.04 -27.41
C PHE A 17 2.19 -23.30 -28.91
N ASP A 18 2.72 -22.25 -29.55
CA ASP A 18 3.25 -22.13 -30.92
C ASP A 18 2.23 -21.87 -32.05
N ARG A 19 2.43 -20.94 -33.00
CA ARG A 19 3.51 -19.97 -33.27
C ARG A 19 3.05 -19.02 -34.40
N ASN A 20 3.47 -17.76 -34.28
CA ASN A 20 3.81 -16.80 -35.35
C ASN A 20 2.75 -16.42 -36.40
N PHE A 21 2.41 -15.13 -36.50
CA PHE A 21 2.85 -14.26 -37.61
C PHE A 21 2.19 -12.87 -37.51
N THR A 22 3.01 -11.87 -37.16
CA THR A 22 2.99 -10.43 -37.50
C THR A 22 1.67 -9.63 -37.63
N GLN A 23 1.68 -8.54 -36.85
CA GLN A 23 1.08 -7.21 -37.07
C GLN A 23 -0.43 -7.03 -36.87
N GLY A 24 -0.77 -6.18 -35.88
CA GLY A 24 -2.03 -5.44 -35.88
C GLY A 24 -2.58 -5.13 -34.49
N VAL A 25 -2.04 -4.10 -33.84
CA VAL A 25 -2.65 -3.25 -32.80
C VAL A 25 -3.37 -3.93 -31.62
N SER A 26 -2.69 -3.90 -30.47
CA SER A 26 -3.09 -4.43 -29.16
C SER A 26 -4.45 -3.91 -28.68
N PHE A 27 -5.41 -4.82 -28.56
CA PHE A 27 -6.64 -4.61 -27.81
C PHE A 27 -6.38 -4.83 -26.31
N ALA A 28 -6.57 -3.74 -25.56
CA ALA A 28 -7.27 -3.65 -24.28
C ALA A 28 -6.78 -4.43 -23.04
N VAL A 29 -6.65 -3.64 -21.97
CA VAL A 29 -6.69 -3.99 -20.54
C VAL A 29 -5.42 -4.65 -19.99
N MET A 30 -4.41 -3.80 -19.75
CA MET A 30 -3.49 -4.03 -18.65
C MET A 30 -3.62 -2.86 -17.69
N ARG A 31 -4.29 -3.17 -16.57
CA ARG A 31 -4.35 -2.46 -15.30
C ARG A 31 -3.31 -1.35 -15.20
N HIS A 32 -3.78 -0.11 -15.15
CA HIS A 32 -2.99 1.08 -14.93
C HIS A 32 -2.37 1.03 -13.52
N LEU A 33 -1.40 0.15 -13.29
CA LEU A 33 -0.39 0.40 -12.27
C LEU A 33 0.55 1.45 -12.86
N SER A 34 0.05 2.68 -12.89
CA SER A 34 0.90 3.84 -12.72
C SER A 34 1.42 3.85 -11.27
N TYR A 35 2.13 2.79 -10.87
CA TYR A 35 3.15 2.95 -9.85
C TYR A 35 4.36 3.51 -10.60
N SER A 36 4.22 4.79 -10.96
CA SER A 36 5.33 5.58 -11.45
C SER A 36 6.25 5.67 -10.26
N ALA A 37 7.17 4.73 -10.11
CA ALA A 37 8.20 4.78 -9.10
C ALA A 37 9.01 6.04 -9.39
N PRO A 38 8.86 7.13 -8.62
CA PRO A 38 9.65 8.30 -8.88
C PRO A 38 10.83 8.20 -7.91
N SER A 39 12.02 8.41 -8.44
CA SER A 39 13.21 8.68 -7.63
C SER A 39 13.03 10.03 -6.92
N VAL A 40 12.14 10.10 -5.92
CA VAL A 40 11.79 11.33 -5.22
C VAL A 40 12.81 11.54 -4.11
N HIS A 41 13.84 12.32 -4.43
CA HIS A 41 14.50 13.12 -3.41
C HIS A 41 13.45 14.12 -2.91
N LYS A 42 12.62 13.71 -1.95
CA LYS A 42 11.55 14.54 -1.40
C LYS A 42 12.22 15.62 -0.57
N THR A 43 12.30 16.82 -1.14
CA THR A 43 13.03 17.95 -0.56
C THR A 43 12.30 18.59 0.63
N LYS A 44 11.00 18.33 0.76
CA LYS A 44 10.16 18.78 1.87
C LYS A 44 9.03 17.78 2.10
N VAL A 45 8.81 17.40 3.35
CA VAL A 45 7.65 16.61 3.81
C VAL A 45 6.84 17.49 4.72
N THR A 46 5.51 17.45 4.58
CA THR A 46 4.57 18.15 5.44
C THR A 46 3.57 17.18 6.05
N TRP A 47 2.85 17.62 7.09
CA TRP A 47 1.79 16.82 7.72
C TRP A 47 0.58 16.54 6.80
N ASP A 48 0.49 17.21 5.65
CA ASP A 48 -0.55 16.97 4.65
C ASP A 48 -0.23 15.76 3.76
N ASP A 49 1.04 15.36 3.67
CA ASP A 49 1.53 14.19 2.93
C ASP A 49 1.23 12.87 3.69
N HIS A 50 0.00 12.75 4.19
CA HIS A 50 -0.48 11.65 5.03
C HIS A 50 -0.38 10.27 4.39
N GLU A 51 -0.67 10.15 3.09
CA GLU A 51 -0.55 8.90 2.33
C GLU A 51 0.90 8.39 2.36
N ASP A 52 1.87 9.22 1.97
CA ASP A 52 3.29 8.86 1.99
C ASP A 52 3.79 8.52 3.40
N ILE A 53 3.41 9.33 4.40
CA ILE A 53 3.81 9.10 5.80
C ILE A 53 3.24 7.77 6.30
N SER A 54 1.97 7.47 5.98
CA SER A 54 1.30 6.24 6.40
C SER A 54 1.91 4.99 5.78
N GLU A 55 2.32 5.05 4.51
CA GLU A 55 3.02 3.96 3.84
C GLU A 55 4.36 3.66 4.52
N LEU A 56 5.16 4.71 4.82
CA LEU A 56 6.43 4.54 5.52
C LEU A 56 6.26 3.99 6.96
N LEU A 57 5.21 4.44 7.66
CA LEU A 57 4.88 3.91 8.99
C LEU A 57 4.48 2.44 8.91
N PHE A 58 3.64 2.08 7.94
CA PHE A 58 3.22 0.70 7.71
C PHE A 58 4.39 -0.19 7.35
N GLU A 59 5.28 0.23 6.43
CA GLU A 59 6.48 -0.53 6.07
C GLU A 59 7.37 -0.85 7.28
N LYS A 60 7.52 0.10 8.21
CA LYS A 60 8.28 -0.08 9.45
C LYS A 60 7.54 -0.90 10.51
N HIS A 61 6.22 -0.74 10.59
CA HIS A 61 5.40 -1.24 11.68
C HIS A 61 4.13 -1.96 11.19
N LYS A 62 4.27 -2.93 10.28
CA LYS A 62 3.15 -3.68 9.67
C LYS A 62 2.19 -4.33 10.66
N THR A 63 2.69 -4.74 11.82
CA THR A 63 1.91 -5.46 12.84
C THR A 63 1.30 -4.55 13.90
N LEU A 64 1.59 -3.25 13.85
CA LEU A 64 1.17 -2.29 14.87
C LEU A 64 -0.17 -1.66 14.47
N ASN A 65 -1.14 -1.69 15.39
CA ASN A 65 -2.43 -1.07 15.15
C ASN A 65 -2.36 0.46 15.38
N PRO A 66 -2.61 1.30 14.34
CA PRO A 66 -2.53 2.75 14.46
C PRO A 66 -3.55 3.35 15.44
N LEU A 67 -4.70 2.73 15.65
CA LEU A 67 -5.71 3.18 16.63
C LEU A 67 -5.32 2.93 18.09
N SER A 68 -4.32 2.06 18.33
CA SER A 68 -3.84 1.79 19.68
C SER A 68 -2.87 2.87 20.20
N LEU A 69 -2.34 3.71 19.30
CA LEU A 69 -1.38 4.76 19.63
C LEU A 69 -2.07 6.03 20.12
N ARG A 70 -1.41 6.73 21.05
CA ARG A 70 -1.77 8.12 21.37
C ARG A 70 -1.20 9.05 20.31
N PHE A 71 -1.84 10.19 20.10
CA PHE A 71 -1.36 11.20 19.14
C PHE A 71 0.07 11.68 19.43
N THR A 72 0.48 11.72 20.70
CA THR A 72 1.87 12.05 21.08
C THR A 72 2.87 11.03 20.56
N ASP A 73 2.53 9.74 20.66
CA ASP A 73 3.41 8.65 20.24
C ASP A 73 3.45 8.57 18.71
N LEU A 74 2.29 8.71 18.06
CA LEU A 74 2.19 8.78 16.61
C LEU A 74 3.01 9.94 16.03
N HIS A 75 2.96 11.12 16.67
CA HIS A 75 3.73 12.28 16.25
C HIS A 75 5.25 12.04 16.27
N GLU A 76 5.76 11.45 17.34
CA GLU A 76 7.19 11.12 17.43
C GLU A 76 7.58 10.05 16.42
N MET A 77 6.76 9.00 16.24
CA MET A 77 6.99 7.97 15.23
C MET A 77 7.04 8.54 13.81
N VAL A 78 6.11 9.43 13.45
CA VAL A 78 6.13 10.11 12.15
C VAL A 78 7.45 10.85 11.95
N LYS A 79 7.88 11.63 12.92
CA LYS A 79 9.15 12.38 12.85
C LYS A 79 10.35 11.45 12.69
N GLU A 80 10.41 10.36 13.45
CA GLU A 80 11.48 9.37 13.36
C GLU A 80 11.53 8.70 11.99
N VAL A 81 10.38 8.31 11.45
CA VAL A 81 10.28 7.65 10.15
C VAL A 81 10.62 8.60 9.01
N VAL A 82 10.14 9.85 9.05
CA VAL A 82 10.47 10.88 8.06
C VAL A 82 11.97 11.18 8.08
N LYS A 83 12.55 11.33 9.28
CA LYS A 83 13.98 11.56 9.46
C LYS A 83 14.82 10.37 8.99
N SER A 84 14.39 9.14 9.27
CA SER A 84 15.10 7.94 8.84
C SER A 84 15.04 7.70 7.34
N ASN A 85 13.93 8.06 6.66
CA ASN A 85 13.76 7.82 5.23
C ASN A 85 14.32 8.94 4.37
N TYR A 86 14.00 10.19 4.71
CA TYR A 86 14.34 11.35 3.88
C TYR A 86 15.51 12.17 4.42
N SER A 87 16.03 11.85 5.61
CA SER A 87 17.10 12.62 6.27
C SER A 87 16.77 14.11 6.45
N ILE A 88 15.48 14.45 6.48
CA ILE A 88 14.95 15.80 6.71
C ILE A 88 13.92 15.77 7.83
N ASP A 89 13.67 16.92 8.44
CA ASP A 89 12.59 17.10 9.40
C ASP A 89 11.28 17.46 8.69
N ILE A 90 10.17 16.99 9.25
CA ILE A 90 8.83 17.36 8.77
C ILE A 90 8.61 18.86 8.98
N SER A 91 8.12 19.52 7.94
CA SER A 91 7.90 20.96 7.93
C SER A 91 6.46 21.31 8.24
N GLY A 92 6.28 22.31 9.11
CA GLY A 92 4.98 22.87 9.46
C GLY A 92 4.47 22.40 10.82
N ASP A 93 3.36 23.01 11.26
CA ASP A 93 2.74 22.71 12.54
C ASP A 93 1.95 21.41 12.48
N CYS A 94 2.16 20.57 13.50
CA CYS A 94 1.32 19.41 13.72
C CYS A 94 -0.03 19.86 14.26
N SER A 95 -1.10 19.54 13.54
CA SER A 95 -2.48 19.72 14.00
C SER A 95 -3.10 18.36 14.32
N GLU A 96 -3.98 18.27 15.30
CA GLU A 96 -4.67 17.01 15.67
C GLU A 96 -5.36 16.38 14.45
N GLY A 97 -6.03 17.18 13.61
CA GLY A 97 -6.67 16.69 12.39
C GLY A 97 -5.70 16.18 11.32
N ALA A 98 -4.42 16.60 11.33
CA ALA A 98 -3.42 16.04 10.43
C ALA A 98 -2.94 14.66 10.91
N LEU A 99 -2.74 14.50 12.23
CA LEU A 99 -2.43 13.20 12.83
C LEU A 99 -3.58 12.20 12.66
N GLU A 100 -4.83 12.66 12.83
CA GLU A 100 -6.01 11.84 12.58
C GLU A 100 -6.04 11.35 11.13
N ARG A 101 -5.77 12.24 10.16
CA ARG A 101 -5.67 11.86 8.74
C ARG A 101 -4.60 10.79 8.49
N ILE A 102 -3.39 10.98 9.02
CA ILE A 102 -2.31 9.97 8.95
C ILE A 102 -2.76 8.65 9.57
N GLN A 103 -3.43 8.70 10.73
CA GLN A 103 -3.93 7.53 11.42
C GLN A 103 -4.98 6.76 10.60
N MET A 104 -5.88 7.47 9.91
CA MET A 104 -6.89 6.86 9.03
C MET A 104 -6.26 6.23 7.79
N SER A 105 -5.35 6.94 7.10
CA SER A 105 -4.63 6.38 5.94
C SER A 105 -3.81 5.15 6.34
N TRP A 106 -3.17 5.17 7.51
CA TRP A 106 -2.43 4.02 8.00
C TRP A 106 -3.34 2.85 8.39
N LEU A 107 -4.49 3.13 9.01
CA LEU A 107 -5.47 2.09 9.34
C LEU A 107 -5.97 1.39 8.08
N GLU A 108 -6.24 2.15 7.02
CA GLU A 108 -6.65 1.60 5.72
C GLU A 108 -5.60 0.63 5.15
N LEU A 109 -4.31 0.96 5.25
CA LEU A 109 -3.23 0.05 4.84
C LEU A 109 -3.16 -1.20 5.72
N TYR A 110 -3.36 -1.06 7.03
CA TYR A 110 -3.35 -2.18 7.98
C TYR A 110 -4.50 -3.16 7.76
N GLU A 111 -5.68 -2.68 7.36
CA GLU A 111 -6.85 -3.52 7.08
C GLU A 111 -6.82 -4.19 5.69
N GLN A 112 -5.99 -3.69 4.77
CA GLN A 112 -5.88 -4.23 3.41
C GLN A 112 -4.86 -5.38 3.25
N ASP A 113 -3.95 -5.59 4.21
CA ASP A 113 -2.92 -6.66 4.20
C ASP A 113 -3.40 -7.96 4.86
#